data_AF-I6TAP4-F1
#
_entry.id   AF-I6TAP4-F1
#
_cell.length_a   1.000
_cell.length_b   1.000
_cell.length_c   1.000
_cell.angle_alpha   90.00
_cell.angle_beta   90.00
_cell.angle_gamma   90.00
#
_symmetry.space_group_name_H-M   'P 1'
#
loop_
_entity.id
_entity.type
_entity.pdbx_description
1 polymer ?
#
loop_
_entity_poly.entity_id
_entity_poly.type
_entity_poly.pdbx_seq_one_letter_code
_entity_poly.pdbx_strand_id
1 'polypeptide(L)'
;MKKRNLSQEKIIACFRGLAEEMDVQQVTFQHLAKALDVKSPSLYNHFKNMRDVKTALTAKLLQELNEALRRSLVGKSGAEALRVYAQVYQSFAFANQAVYELLISVPHTNEEILLEGIYETNQIILQLFDAFDLTRKEKTHRSRELRSIIHGYLSLRFLGYFTKEATVSPEESYSWMINDFIATLPSK
;
A
#
# COMPACT_ATOMS: atom_id res chain seq x y z
N MET A 1 20.14 9.06 32.47
CA MET A 1 19.42 8.34 31.37
C MET A 1 18.40 9.30 30.74
N LYS A 2 18.58 9.69 29.47
CA LYS A 2 17.57 10.48 28.75
C LYS A 2 16.34 9.57 28.58
N LYS A 3 15.19 9.93 29.19
CA LYS A 3 13.90 9.33 28.84
C LYS A 3 13.70 9.54 27.33
N ARG A 4 13.99 8.53 26.50
CA ARG A 4 13.51 8.52 25.11
C ARG A 4 11.99 8.48 25.25
N ASN A 5 11.33 9.62 25.00
CA ASN A 5 9.88 9.68 25.12
C ASN A 5 9.30 8.69 24.10
N LEU A 6 8.72 7.61 24.59
CA LEU A 6 8.05 6.58 23.79
C LEU A 6 6.78 7.20 23.21
N SER A 7 6.50 6.94 21.93
CA SER A 7 5.30 7.46 21.26
C SER A 7 4.75 6.41 20.29
N GLN A 8 3.50 6.58 19.88
CA GLN A 8 2.89 5.69 18.88
C GLN A 8 3.69 5.71 17.57
N GLU A 9 4.15 6.87 17.12
CA GLU A 9 4.94 7.01 15.88
C GLU A 9 6.26 6.22 15.96
N LYS A 10 6.95 6.26 17.11
CA LYS A 10 8.19 5.50 17.29
C LYS A 10 7.95 4.00 17.32
N ILE A 11 6.85 3.56 17.94
CA ILE A 11 6.48 2.15 17.97
C ILE A 11 6.12 1.67 16.55
N ILE A 12 5.33 2.43 15.80
CA ILE A 12 4.97 2.13 14.41
C ILE A 12 6.21 2.09 13.51
N ALA A 13 7.12 3.06 13.63
CA ALA A 13 8.36 3.08 12.87
C ALA A 13 9.27 1.89 13.22
N CYS A 14 9.38 1.54 14.50
CA CYS A 14 10.11 0.36 14.94
C CYS A 14 9.48 -0.93 14.43
N PHE A 15 8.15 -1.02 14.43
CA PHE A 15 7.42 -2.17 13.89
C PHE A 15 7.66 -2.34 12.39
N ARG A 16 7.60 -1.24 11.62
CA ARG A 16 7.92 -1.23 10.19
C ARG A 16 9.35 -1.68 9.93
N GLY A 17 10.32 -1.20 10.71
CA GLY A 17 11.73 -1.62 10.57
C GLY A 17 11.96 -3.09 10.93
N LEU A 18 11.34 -3.60 12.00
CA LEU A 18 11.44 -5.02 12.36
C LEU A 18 10.88 -5.93 11.27
N ALA A 19 9.86 -5.50 10.54
CA ALA A 19 9.30 -6.28 9.44
C ALA A 19 10.28 -6.47 8.26
N GLU A 20 11.36 -5.68 8.17
CA GLU A 20 12.43 -5.90 7.18
C GLU A 20 13.36 -7.05 7.58
N GLU A 21 13.46 -7.33 8.88
CA GLU A 21 14.33 -8.38 9.44
C GLU A 21 13.59 -9.71 9.64
N MET A 22 12.27 -9.67 9.80
CA MET A 22 11.42 -10.84 10.02
C MET A 22 10.05 -10.64 9.41
N ASP A 23 9.34 -11.73 9.15
CA ASP A 23 7.96 -11.67 8.65
C ASP A 23 7.06 -10.78 9.55
N VAL A 24 6.31 -9.88 8.93
CA VAL A 24 5.47 -8.88 9.62
C VAL A 24 4.45 -9.50 10.57
N GLN A 25 4.03 -10.74 10.33
CA GLN A 25 3.11 -11.47 11.20
C GLN A 25 3.79 -11.96 12.48
N GLN A 26 5.11 -12.14 12.46
CA GLN A 26 5.92 -12.66 13.58
C GLN A 26 6.41 -11.58 14.55
N VAL A 27 6.27 -10.30 14.21
CA VAL A 27 6.68 -9.21 15.08
C VAL A 27 5.78 -9.17 16.34
N THR A 28 6.39 -9.11 17.52
CA THR A 28 5.71 -9.15 18.83
C THR A 28 6.05 -7.92 19.69
N PHE A 29 5.31 -7.72 20.79
CA PHE A 29 5.64 -6.67 21.77
C PHE A 29 7.02 -6.90 22.41
N GLN A 30 7.47 -8.15 22.52
CA GLN A 30 8.82 -8.45 23.03
C GLN A 30 9.90 -7.97 22.06
N HIS A 31 9.70 -8.19 20.75
CA HIS A 31 10.59 -7.67 19.71
C HIS A 31 10.64 -6.13 19.76
N LEU A 32 9.49 -5.46 19.84
CA LEU A 32 9.40 -4.00 19.94
C LEU A 32 10.08 -3.46 21.21
N ALA A 33 9.82 -4.06 22.36
CA ALA A 33 10.39 -3.63 23.63
C ALA A 33 11.92 -3.72 23.62
N LYS A 34 12.45 -4.83 23.09
CA LYS A 34 13.89 -5.03 22.91
C LYS A 34 14.49 -4.00 21.95
N ALA A 35 13.89 -3.79 20.79
CA ALA A 35 14.39 -2.85 19.77
C ALA A 35 14.33 -1.39 20.23
N LEU A 36 13.33 -1.02 21.02
CA LEU A 36 13.15 0.33 21.56
C LEU A 36 13.92 0.60 22.86
N ASP A 37 14.55 -0.43 23.44
CA ASP A 37 15.21 -0.38 24.75
C ASP A 37 14.25 0.09 25.86
N VAL A 38 13.06 -0.52 25.92
CA VAL A 38 12.03 -0.26 26.92
C VAL A 38 11.51 -1.56 27.53
N LYS A 39 10.81 -1.46 28.67
CA LYS A 39 10.12 -2.62 29.24
C LYS A 39 8.80 -2.85 28.50
N SER A 40 8.42 -4.11 28.26
CA SER A 40 7.16 -4.46 27.58
C SER A 40 5.90 -3.79 28.16
N PRO A 41 5.74 -3.62 29.49
CA PRO A 41 4.62 -2.88 30.07
C PRO A 41 4.48 -1.44 29.56
N SER A 42 5.57 -0.77 29.16
CA SER A 42 5.52 0.60 28.65
C SER A 42 4.83 0.72 27.29
N LEU A 43 4.83 -0.34 26.47
CA LEU A 43 4.16 -0.35 25.17
C LEU A 43 2.63 -0.33 25.32
N TYR A 44 2.10 -0.94 26.38
CA TYR A 44 0.65 -0.99 26.65
C TYR A 44 0.03 0.37 26.94
N ASN A 45 0.84 1.38 27.29
CA ASN A 45 0.39 2.76 27.41
C ASN A 45 0.04 3.40 26.05
N HIS A 46 0.44 2.78 24.93
CA HIS A 46 0.26 3.31 23.58
C HIS A 46 -0.60 2.42 22.68
N PHE A 47 -0.51 1.09 22.84
CA PHE A 47 -1.27 0.11 22.06
C PHE A 47 -1.70 -1.04 22.96
N LYS A 48 -2.95 -1.50 22.85
CA LYS A 48 -3.46 -2.57 23.74
C LYS A 48 -2.91 -3.94 23.34
N ASN A 49 -2.58 -4.12 22.06
CA ASN A 49 -2.15 -5.39 21.49
C ASN A 49 -1.44 -5.15 20.14
N MET A 50 -0.93 -6.22 19.54
CA MET A 50 -0.23 -6.16 18.24
C MET A 50 -1.16 -5.86 17.05
N ARG A 51 -2.46 -6.20 17.15
CA ARG A 51 -3.44 -5.84 16.12
C ARG A 51 -3.58 -4.32 16.03
N ASP A 52 -3.63 -3.60 17.15
CA ASP A 52 -3.71 -2.14 17.16
C ASP A 52 -2.46 -1.50 16.50
N VAL A 53 -1.27 -2.07 16.72
CA VAL A 53 -0.03 -1.61 16.06
C VAL A 53 -0.10 -1.82 14.54
N LYS A 54 -0.55 -3.00 14.11
CA LYS A 54 -0.75 -3.32 12.68
C LYS A 54 -1.76 -2.37 12.04
N THR A 55 -2.92 -2.16 12.68
CA THR A 55 -3.95 -1.21 12.23
C THR A 55 -3.37 0.20 12.07
N ALA A 56 -2.60 0.68 13.05
CA ALA A 56 -2.00 2.01 12.98
C ALA A 56 -0.94 2.13 11.87
N LEU A 57 -0.11 1.10 11.66
CA LEU A 57 0.80 1.08 10.51
C LEU A 57 0.03 1.04 9.18
N THR A 58 -1.01 0.21 9.05
CA THR A 58 -1.85 0.17 7.84
C THR A 58 -2.45 1.53 7.52
N ALA A 59 -3.01 2.23 8.52
CA ALA A 59 -3.55 3.57 8.34
C ALA A 59 -2.47 4.55 7.84
N LYS A 60 -1.29 4.51 8.46
CA LYS A 60 -0.13 5.33 8.03
C LYS A 60 0.31 5.02 6.60
N LEU A 61 0.34 3.74 6.21
CA LEU A 61 0.68 3.33 4.85
C LEU A 61 -0.35 3.81 3.82
N LEU A 62 -1.65 3.75 4.13
CA LEU A 62 -2.71 4.29 3.28
C LEU A 62 -2.54 5.81 3.09
N GLN A 63 -2.28 6.53 4.18
CA GLN A 63 -2.01 7.97 4.12
C GLN A 63 -0.80 8.28 3.23
N GLU A 64 0.33 7.59 3.43
CA GLU A 64 1.56 7.79 2.65
C GLU A 64 1.35 7.48 1.16
N LEU A 65 0.61 6.41 0.84
CA LEU A 65 0.24 6.07 -0.53
C LEU A 65 -0.63 7.15 -1.17
N ASN A 66 -1.69 7.58 -0.48
CA ASN A 66 -2.61 8.60 -0.98
C ASN A 66 -1.88 9.94 -1.20
N GLU A 67 -1.00 10.35 -0.30
CA GLU A 67 -0.16 11.54 -0.46
C GLU A 67 0.80 11.43 -1.64
N ALA A 68 1.41 10.26 -1.88
CA ALA A 68 2.27 10.02 -3.02
C ALA A 68 1.50 10.10 -4.35
N LEU A 69 0.31 9.48 -4.39
CA LEU A 69 -0.58 9.50 -5.55
C LEU A 69 -1.08 10.93 -5.84
N ARG A 70 -1.62 11.63 -4.84
CA ARG A 70 -2.13 13.00 -5.00
C ARG A 70 -1.07 13.94 -5.58
N ARG A 71 0.17 13.87 -5.06
CA ARG A 71 1.26 14.72 -5.56
C ARG A 71 1.67 14.39 -6.99
N SER A 72 1.76 13.11 -7.33
CA SER A 72 2.27 12.66 -8.63
C SER A 72 1.24 12.83 -9.76
N LEU A 73 -0.05 12.86 -9.43
CA LEU A 73 -1.14 12.98 -10.40
C LEU A 73 -1.53 14.43 -10.73
N VAL A 74 -0.93 15.43 -10.07
CA VAL A 74 -1.22 16.85 -10.35
C VAL A 74 -0.95 17.16 -11.83
N GLY A 75 -1.96 17.70 -12.51
CA GLY A 75 -1.87 18.08 -13.92
C GLY A 75 -1.84 16.91 -14.92
N LYS A 76 -2.09 15.68 -14.46
CA LYS A 76 -2.14 14.48 -15.31
C LYS A 76 -3.58 14.07 -15.59
N SER A 77 -3.86 13.56 -16.78
CA SER A 77 -5.17 13.02 -17.15
C SER A 77 -5.06 11.85 -18.13
N GLY A 78 -6.19 11.15 -18.35
CA GLY A 78 -6.28 10.07 -19.33
C GLY A 78 -5.26 8.94 -19.12
N ALA A 79 -4.73 8.43 -20.23
CA ALA A 79 -3.75 7.35 -20.24
C ALA A 79 -2.47 7.68 -19.46
N GLU A 80 -2.01 8.94 -19.49
CA GLU A 80 -0.83 9.37 -18.75
C GLU A 80 -1.03 9.22 -17.25
N ALA A 81 -2.17 9.69 -16.72
CA ALA A 81 -2.49 9.59 -15.30
C ALA A 81 -2.55 8.13 -14.81
N LEU A 82 -3.09 7.21 -15.62
CA LEU A 82 -3.13 5.78 -15.29
C LEU A 82 -1.73 5.15 -15.23
N ARG A 83 -0.83 5.52 -16.16
CA ARG A 83 0.58 5.06 -16.11
C ARG A 83 1.30 5.59 -14.87
N VAL A 84 1.14 6.87 -14.57
CA VAL A 84 1.73 7.50 -13.37
C VAL A 84 1.18 6.85 -12.10
N TYR A 85 -0.14 6.61 -12.02
CA TYR A 85 -0.75 5.91 -10.90
C TYR A 85 -0.10 4.53 -10.69
N ALA A 86 0.03 3.73 -11.75
CA ALA A 86 0.63 2.39 -11.67
C ALA A 86 2.09 2.44 -11.21
N GLN A 87 2.89 3.36 -11.77
CA GLN A 87 4.30 3.54 -11.40
C GLN A 87 4.47 3.95 -9.93
N VAL A 88 3.66 4.90 -9.45
CA VAL A 88 3.69 5.35 -8.05
C VAL A 88 3.28 4.21 -7.11
N TYR A 89 2.22 3.49 -7.45
CA TYR A 89 1.75 2.36 -6.66
C TYR A 89 2.81 1.25 -6.58
N GLN A 90 3.42 0.89 -7.71
CA GLN A 90 4.52 -0.08 -7.75
C GLN A 90 5.70 0.38 -6.89
N SER A 91 6.18 1.61 -7.09
CA SER A 91 7.31 2.17 -6.32
C SER A 91 7.02 2.15 -4.82
N PHE A 92 5.80 2.54 -4.44
CA PHE A 92 5.36 2.50 -3.05
C PHE A 92 5.33 1.07 -2.49
N ALA A 93 4.83 0.10 -3.26
CA ALA A 93 4.79 -1.30 -2.85
C ALA A 93 6.20 -1.87 -2.63
N PHE A 94 7.15 -1.61 -3.54
CA PHE A 94 8.54 -2.05 -3.38
C PHE A 94 9.23 -1.39 -2.18
N ALA A 95 9.02 -0.08 -1.96
CA ALA A 95 9.54 0.63 -0.79
C ALA A 95 8.92 0.16 0.54
N ASN A 96 7.84 -0.64 0.48
CA ASN A 96 7.11 -1.17 1.63
C ASN A 96 6.95 -2.69 1.55
N GLN A 97 7.82 -3.40 0.80
CA GLN A 97 7.62 -4.82 0.49
C GLN A 97 7.42 -5.67 1.76
N ALA A 98 8.22 -5.41 2.80
CA ALA A 98 8.17 -6.05 4.10
C ALA A 98 6.81 -5.96 4.82
N VAL A 99 6.05 -4.90 4.55
CA VAL A 99 4.76 -4.61 5.21
C VAL A 99 3.60 -4.52 4.22
N TYR A 100 3.83 -4.87 2.94
CA TYR A 100 2.84 -4.73 1.88
C TYR A 100 1.58 -5.55 2.14
N GLU A 101 1.73 -6.71 2.78
CA GLU A 101 0.62 -7.57 3.19
C GLU A 101 -0.41 -6.80 4.05
N LEU A 102 0.02 -5.86 4.88
CA LEU A 102 -0.86 -5.08 5.74
C LEU A 102 -1.83 -4.18 4.98
N LEU A 103 -1.50 -3.80 3.73
CA LEU A 103 -2.35 -2.96 2.88
C LEU A 103 -3.40 -3.76 2.10
N ILE A 104 -3.13 -5.04 1.86
CA ILE A 104 -3.90 -5.88 0.94
C ILE A 104 -4.72 -6.94 1.67
N SER A 105 -4.40 -7.18 2.95
CA SER A 105 -5.10 -8.08 3.86
C SER A 105 -5.92 -7.33 4.92
N VAL A 106 -6.38 -6.11 4.64
CA VAL A 106 -7.21 -5.36 5.60
C VAL A 106 -8.53 -6.11 5.83
N PRO A 107 -8.81 -6.58 7.05
CA PRO A 107 -10.04 -7.31 7.32
C PRO A 107 -11.25 -6.39 7.15
N HIS A 108 -12.43 -6.96 6.97
CA HIS A 108 -13.66 -6.20 7.13
C HIS A 108 -13.66 -5.57 8.53
N THR A 109 -13.76 -4.25 8.58
CA THR A 109 -13.45 -3.47 9.77
C THR A 109 -14.38 -2.26 9.87
N ASN A 110 -14.67 -1.84 11.11
CA ASN A 110 -15.39 -0.60 11.42
C ASN A 110 -14.43 0.48 11.93
N GLU A 111 -13.11 0.25 11.85
CA GLU A 111 -12.08 1.21 12.26
C GLU A 111 -12.06 2.38 11.27
N GLU A 112 -12.61 3.52 11.70
CA GLU A 112 -12.78 4.74 10.88
C GLU A 112 -11.47 5.19 10.23
N ILE A 113 -10.36 5.14 10.99
CA ILE A 113 -9.02 5.50 10.51
C ILE A 113 -8.57 4.71 9.28
N LEU A 114 -9.01 3.46 9.13
CA LEU A 114 -8.72 2.65 7.95
C LEU A 114 -9.70 2.95 6.82
N LEU A 115 -10.98 3.11 7.15
CA LEU A 115 -12.04 3.36 6.18
C LEU A 115 -11.82 4.66 5.41
N GLU A 116 -11.36 5.72 6.08
CA GLU A 116 -11.03 7.00 5.44
C GLU A 116 -9.93 6.86 4.39
N GLY A 117 -8.80 6.24 4.75
CA GLY A 117 -7.68 6.03 3.83
C GLY A 117 -8.05 5.16 2.63
N ILE A 118 -8.80 4.07 2.86
CA ILE A 118 -9.31 3.19 1.80
C ILE A 118 -10.29 3.95 0.89
N TYR A 119 -11.17 4.76 1.47
CA TYR A 119 -12.10 5.58 0.71
C TYR A 119 -11.36 6.57 -0.20
N GLU A 120 -10.36 7.29 0.33
CA GLU A 120 -9.55 8.21 -0.46
C GLU A 120 -8.81 7.50 -1.61
N THR A 121 -8.17 6.35 -1.36
CA THR A 121 -7.54 5.55 -2.43
C THR A 121 -8.56 5.18 -3.51
N ASN A 122 -9.78 4.78 -3.13
CA ASN A 122 -10.86 4.48 -4.08
C ASN A 122 -11.26 5.72 -4.89
N GLN A 123 -11.40 6.89 -4.26
CA GLN A 123 -11.78 8.11 -4.96
C GLN A 123 -10.72 8.53 -5.98
N ILE A 124 -9.43 8.45 -5.63
CA ILE A 124 -8.33 8.75 -6.56
C ILE A 124 -8.46 7.88 -7.82
N ILE A 125 -8.66 6.56 -7.67
CA ILE A 125 -8.80 5.67 -8.82
C ILE A 125 -10.04 6.00 -9.66
N LEU A 126 -11.18 6.29 -9.02
CA LEU A 126 -12.40 6.64 -9.74
C LEU A 126 -12.24 7.92 -10.56
N GLN A 127 -11.53 8.92 -10.03
CA GLN A 127 -11.23 10.19 -10.71
C GLN A 127 -10.33 10.01 -11.93
N LEU A 128 -9.40 9.03 -11.92
CA LEU A 128 -8.60 8.71 -13.12
C LEU A 128 -9.47 8.36 -14.32
N PHE A 129 -10.63 7.76 -14.08
CA PHE A 129 -11.56 7.38 -15.13
C PHE A 129 -12.46 8.53 -15.63
N ASP A 130 -12.39 9.73 -15.04
CA ASP A 130 -13.19 10.87 -15.48
C ASP A 130 -12.80 11.37 -16.88
N ALA A 131 -11.61 11.01 -17.36
CA ALA A 131 -11.12 11.31 -18.71
C ALA A 131 -11.65 10.36 -19.80
N PHE A 132 -12.40 9.32 -19.44
CA PHE A 132 -12.90 8.29 -20.37
C PHE A 132 -14.43 8.29 -20.42
N ASP A 133 -15.01 7.79 -21.52
CA ASP A 133 -16.47 7.71 -21.67
C ASP A 133 -17.03 6.47 -20.95
N LEU A 134 -17.14 6.58 -19.63
CA LEU A 134 -17.57 5.50 -18.74
C LEU A 134 -18.70 5.95 -17.82
N THR A 135 -19.72 5.10 -17.70
CA THR A 135 -20.74 5.22 -16.66
C THR A 135 -20.14 4.99 -15.27
N ARG A 136 -20.84 5.43 -14.22
CA ARG A 136 -20.43 5.18 -12.82
C ARG A 136 -20.23 3.69 -12.50
N LYS A 137 -21.08 2.82 -13.08
CA LYS A 137 -20.99 1.37 -12.92
C LYS A 137 -19.71 0.85 -13.57
N GLU A 138 -19.40 1.26 -14.79
CA GLU A 138 -18.19 0.84 -15.49
C GLU A 138 -16.92 1.35 -14.80
N LYS A 139 -16.89 2.60 -14.31
CA LYS A 139 -15.78 3.11 -13.49
C LYS A 139 -15.51 2.24 -12.28
N THR A 140 -16.56 1.73 -11.64
CA THR A 140 -16.41 0.81 -10.50
C THR A 140 -15.81 -0.53 -10.92
N HIS A 141 -16.26 -1.09 -12.05
CA HIS A 141 -15.68 -2.33 -12.59
C HIS A 141 -14.20 -2.14 -12.97
N ARG A 142 -13.87 -1.07 -13.71
CA ARG A 142 -12.50 -0.74 -14.12
C ARG A 142 -11.57 -0.42 -12.94
N SER A 143 -12.07 0.24 -11.90
CA SER A 143 -11.33 0.49 -10.66
C SER A 143 -10.93 -0.81 -9.95
N ARG A 144 -11.86 -1.77 -9.86
CA ARG A 144 -11.59 -3.09 -9.28
C ARG A 144 -10.61 -3.88 -10.13
N GLU A 145 -10.79 -3.88 -11.43
CA GLU A 145 -9.90 -4.54 -12.40
C GLU A 145 -8.46 -4.01 -12.27
N LEU A 146 -8.27 -2.69 -12.38
CA LEU A 146 -6.95 -2.05 -12.27
C LEU A 146 -6.26 -2.40 -10.95
N ARG A 147 -6.99 -2.32 -9.84
CA ARG A 147 -6.44 -2.66 -8.53
C ARG A 147 -6.06 -4.14 -8.45
N SER A 148 -6.92 -5.04 -8.95
CA SER A 148 -6.68 -6.48 -8.94
C SER A 148 -5.45 -6.86 -9.76
N ILE A 149 -5.29 -6.33 -10.97
CA ILE A 149 -4.14 -6.65 -11.83
C ILE A 149 -2.83 -6.13 -11.23
N ILE A 150 -2.83 -4.89 -10.70
CA ILE A 150 -1.63 -4.33 -10.04
C ILE A 150 -1.27 -5.15 -8.81
N HIS A 151 -2.25 -5.39 -7.94
CA HIS A 151 -2.02 -6.13 -6.70
C HIS A 151 -1.56 -7.56 -6.98
N GLY A 152 -2.28 -8.30 -7.83
CA GLY A 152 -1.93 -9.67 -8.19
C GLY A 152 -0.53 -9.78 -8.78
N TYR A 153 -0.18 -8.86 -9.69
CA TYR A 153 1.15 -8.84 -10.28
C TYR A 153 2.25 -8.58 -9.23
N LEU A 154 2.08 -7.57 -8.37
CA LEU A 154 3.07 -7.26 -7.33
C LEU A 154 3.19 -8.35 -6.27
N SER A 155 2.10 -9.00 -5.88
CA SER A 155 2.14 -10.14 -4.96
C SER A 155 2.93 -11.31 -5.56
N LEU A 156 2.70 -11.63 -6.84
CA LEU A 156 3.47 -12.68 -7.53
C LEU A 156 4.95 -12.30 -7.71
N ARG A 157 5.23 -11.02 -7.96
CA ARG A 157 6.60 -10.46 -7.98
C ARG A 157 7.32 -10.68 -6.66
N PHE A 158 6.69 -10.33 -5.53
CA PHE A 158 7.30 -10.45 -4.21
C PHE A 158 7.52 -11.90 -3.77
N LEU A 159 6.69 -12.83 -4.27
CA LEU A 159 6.88 -14.26 -4.08
C LEU A 159 7.93 -14.89 -5.03
N GLY A 160 8.55 -14.09 -5.91
CA GLY A 160 9.65 -14.52 -6.77
C GLY A 160 9.24 -15.30 -8.03
N TYR A 161 7.95 -15.32 -8.38
CA TYR A 161 7.44 -16.13 -9.50
C TYR A 161 7.98 -15.73 -10.87
N PHE A 162 8.40 -14.47 -11.07
CA PHE A 162 8.77 -13.92 -12.38
C PHE A 162 10.30 -13.79 -12.58
N THR A 163 11.10 -14.70 -12.01
CA THR A 163 12.57 -14.58 -11.99
C THR A 163 13.31 -15.46 -13.00
N LYS A 164 12.62 -16.36 -13.71
CA LYS A 164 13.25 -17.39 -14.55
C LYS A 164 13.41 -17.04 -16.03
N GLU A 165 12.65 -16.08 -16.54
CA GLU A 165 12.76 -15.64 -17.92
C GLU A 165 13.86 -14.58 -18.04
N ALA A 166 14.93 -14.89 -18.78
CA ALA A 166 16.13 -14.06 -18.85
C ALA A 166 15.99 -12.90 -19.85
N THR A 167 15.06 -13.01 -20.82
CA THR A 167 14.93 -12.04 -21.92
C THR A 167 13.83 -11.01 -21.70
N VAL A 168 12.90 -11.27 -20.77
CA VAL A 168 11.75 -10.39 -20.48
C VAL A 168 11.83 -9.97 -19.03
N SER A 169 12.02 -8.68 -18.79
CA SER A 169 12.09 -8.16 -17.44
C SER A 169 10.70 -8.12 -16.79
N PRO A 170 10.58 -8.39 -15.48
CA PRO A 170 9.31 -8.24 -14.79
C PRO A 170 8.78 -6.79 -14.75
N GLU A 171 9.62 -5.78 -14.96
CA GLU A 171 9.25 -4.36 -15.14
C GLU A 171 8.56 -4.12 -16.50
N GLU A 172 9.09 -4.73 -17.55
CA GLU A 172 8.53 -4.68 -18.90
C GLU A 172 7.13 -5.30 -18.91
N SER A 173 6.97 -6.51 -18.36
CA SER A 173 5.67 -7.17 -18.27
C SER A 173 4.66 -6.38 -17.43
N TYR A 174 5.10 -5.66 -16.38
CA TYR A 174 4.22 -4.76 -15.63
C TYR A 174 3.73 -3.60 -16.51
N SER A 175 4.65 -2.96 -17.22
CA SER A 175 4.32 -1.85 -18.12
C SER A 175 3.41 -2.29 -19.27
N TRP A 176 3.66 -3.49 -19.82
CA TRP A 176 2.83 -4.10 -20.85
C TRP A 176 1.39 -4.32 -20.35
N MET A 177 1.22 -4.95 -19.18
CA MET A 177 -0.09 -5.18 -18.57
C MET A 177 -0.88 -3.89 -18.35
N ILE A 178 -0.22 -2.82 -17.88
CA ILE A 178 -0.88 -1.52 -17.68
C ILE A 178 -1.29 -0.87 -19.01
N ASN A 179 -0.43 -0.94 -20.03
CA ASN A 179 -0.76 -0.40 -21.35
C ASN A 179 -1.89 -1.18 -22.02
N ASP A 180 -1.93 -2.50 -21.87
CA ASP A 180 -3.01 -3.35 -22.36
C ASP A 180 -4.35 -2.98 -21.70
N PHE A 181 -4.37 -2.84 -20.36
CA PHE A 181 -5.56 -2.34 -19.65
C PHE A 181 -6.03 -0.98 -20.18
N ILE A 182 -5.12 -0.02 -20.34
CA ILE A 182 -5.42 1.33 -20.85
C ILE A 182 -6.02 1.27 -22.26
N ALA A 183 -5.49 0.39 -23.13
CA ALA A 183 -5.97 0.24 -24.50
C ALA A 183 -7.43 -0.25 -24.59
N THR A 184 -7.95 -0.89 -23.53
CA THR A 184 -9.36 -1.32 -23.46
C THR A 184 -10.33 -0.22 -23.01
N LEU A 185 -9.83 0.97 -22.64
CA LEU A 185 -10.68 2.06 -22.16
C LEU A 185 -11.24 2.88 -23.33
N PRO A 186 -12.53 3.24 -23.31
CA PRO A 186 -13.13 4.05 -24.36
C PRO A 186 -12.55 5.47 -24.31
N SER A 187 -12.05 5.94 -25.44
CA SER A 187 -11.68 7.35 -25.59
C SER A 187 -12.94 8.22 -25.53
N LYS A 188 -12.81 9.42 -24.97
CA LYS A 188 -13.83 10.47 -25.11
C LYS A 188 -13.80 11.07 -26.52
#